data_AF-A0A0R0CF33-F1
#
_entry.id   AF-A0A0R0CF33-F1
#
_cell.length_a   1.000
_cell.length_b   1.000
_cell.length_c   1.000
_cell.angle_alpha   90.00
_cell.angle_beta   90.00
_cell.angle_gamma   90.00
#
_symmetry.space_group_name_H-M   'P 1'
#
loop_
_entity.id
_entity.type
_entity.pdbx_description
1 polymer ?
#
loop_
_entity_poly.entity_id
_entity_poly.type
_entity_poly.pdbx_seq_one_letter_code
_entity_poly.pdbx_strand_id
1 'polypeptide(L)'
;MALQQPTSDQHASAARHFDNQECPRYAARAAIDDTALDALRATPSMLEEMFGAQMAEFFAQAARLLDSHKDAEFAALIRSTRDSYVNGQVEDVAEYEELSINGAINHLLRECAA
;
A
#
# COMPACT_ATOMS: atom_id res chain seq x y z
N MET A 1 65.21 -4.05 -27.34
CA MET A 1 63.78 -4.13 -27.70
C MET A 1 63.04 -4.69 -26.50
N ALA A 2 62.32 -3.86 -25.76
CA ALA A 2 61.51 -4.28 -24.63
C ALA A 2 60.05 -4.33 -25.08
N LEU A 3 59.42 -5.51 -25.02
CA LEU A 3 58.01 -5.71 -25.29
C LEU A 3 57.23 -5.40 -24.01
N GLN A 4 56.48 -4.29 -24.04
CA GLN A 4 55.56 -3.89 -22.98
C GLN A 4 54.32 -4.80 -23.03
N GLN A 5 54.06 -5.52 -21.95
CA GLN A 5 52.83 -6.31 -21.77
C GLN A 5 51.65 -5.37 -21.54
N PRO A 6 50.47 -5.60 -22.16
CA PRO A 6 49.27 -4.82 -21.86
C PRO A 6 48.71 -5.20 -20.49
N THR A 7 48.57 -4.17 -19.65
CA THR A 7 48.00 -4.19 -18.30
C THR A 7 46.57 -4.73 -18.28
N SER A 8 46.32 -5.75 -17.46
CA SER A 8 45.05 -6.45 -17.26
C SER A 8 43.97 -5.65 -16.49
N ASP A 9 44.08 -4.34 -16.38
CA ASP A 9 43.19 -3.52 -15.53
C ASP A 9 41.89 -3.05 -16.21
N GLN A 10 41.70 -3.32 -17.51
CA GLN A 10 40.50 -2.87 -18.22
C GLN A 10 39.29 -3.80 -18.09
N HIS A 11 39.46 -5.04 -17.60
CA HIS A 11 38.35 -5.98 -17.44
C HIS A 11 37.67 -5.92 -16.06
N ALA A 12 38.31 -5.31 -15.05
CA ALA A 12 37.73 -5.18 -13.70
C ALA A 12 36.70 -4.04 -13.58
N SER A 13 36.75 -3.04 -14.46
CA SER A 13 35.87 -1.87 -14.38
C SER A 13 34.52 -2.07 -15.09
N ALA A 14 34.40 -3.05 -15.98
CA ALA A 14 33.13 -3.39 -16.62
C ALA A 14 32.24 -4.29 -15.74
N ALA A 15 32.84 -5.10 -14.86
CA ALA A 15 32.10 -6.01 -13.98
C ALA A 15 31.50 -5.33 -12.73
N ARG A 16 31.97 -4.14 -12.35
CA ARG A 16 31.44 -3.40 -11.18
C ARG A 16 30.23 -2.51 -11.46
N HIS A 17 29.88 -2.32 -12.73
CA HIS A 17 28.77 -1.45 -13.11
C HIS A 17 27.43 -2.17 -13.29
N PHE A 18 27.42 -3.50 -13.32
CA PHE A 18 26.21 -4.30 -13.55
C PHE A 18 25.57 -4.87 -12.28
N ASP A 19 26.15 -4.67 -11.10
CA ASP A 19 25.61 -5.20 -9.83
C ASP A 19 24.68 -4.21 -9.10
N ASN A 20 24.47 -3.01 -9.66
CA ASN A 20 23.69 -1.93 -9.05
C ASN A 20 22.46 -1.50 -9.88
N GLN A 21 22.04 -2.33 -10.84
CA GLN A 21 20.67 -2.23 -11.35
C GLN A 21 19.77 -3.04 -10.43
N GLU A 22 19.48 -2.46 -9.26
CA GLU A 22 18.25 -2.80 -8.56
C GLU A 22 17.12 -2.69 -9.59
N CYS A 23 16.49 -3.81 -9.93
CA CYS A 23 15.27 -3.80 -10.72
C CYS A 23 14.31 -2.75 -10.11
N PRO A 24 13.87 -1.72 -10.85
CA PRO A 24 12.98 -0.68 -10.30
C PRO A 24 11.67 -1.24 -9.74
N ARG A 25 11.29 -2.45 -10.18
CA ARG A 25 10.14 -3.21 -9.65
C ARG A 25 10.32 -3.71 -8.22
N TYR A 26 11.54 -3.67 -7.67
CA TYR A 26 11.88 -4.14 -6.33
C TYR A 26 12.72 -3.15 -5.53
N ALA A 27 12.80 -1.87 -5.97
CA ALA A 27 13.33 -0.80 -5.12
C ALA A 27 12.62 -0.91 -3.76
N ALA A 28 13.43 -1.15 -2.73
CA ALA A 28 13.08 -1.65 -1.42
C ALA A 28 11.63 -1.35 -1.02
N ARG A 29 10.89 -2.39 -0.59
CA ARG A 29 9.58 -2.29 0.04
C ARG A 29 9.58 -1.14 1.04
N ALA A 30 9.23 0.05 0.55
CA ALA A 30 9.36 1.26 1.32
C ALA A 30 8.47 1.05 2.53
N ALA A 31 8.96 1.46 3.71
CA ALA A 31 8.10 1.44 4.88
C ALA A 31 6.78 2.15 4.48
N ILE A 32 5.67 1.48 4.76
CA ILE A 32 4.35 2.04 4.47
C ILE A 32 4.26 3.33 5.29
N ASP A 33 3.81 4.41 4.66
CA ASP A 33 3.52 5.64 5.38
C ASP A 33 2.24 5.44 6.20
N ASP A 34 2.41 5.00 7.45
CA ASP A 34 1.31 4.73 8.37
C ASP A 34 0.46 6.00 8.62
N THR A 35 1.06 7.19 8.56
CA THR A 35 0.33 8.45 8.76
C THR A 35 -0.59 8.73 7.57
N ALA A 36 -0.08 8.56 6.34
CA ALA A 36 -0.89 8.72 5.14
C ALA A 36 -1.99 7.65 5.04
N LEU A 37 -1.67 6.40 5.44
CA LEU A 37 -2.64 5.31 5.46
C LEU A 37 -3.76 5.57 6.49
N ASP A 38 -3.42 6.04 7.69
CA ASP A 38 -4.42 6.39 8.70
C ASP A 38 -5.25 7.62 8.28
N ALA A 39 -4.65 8.59 7.58
CA ALA A 39 -5.40 9.69 6.98
C ALA A 39 -6.40 9.19 5.93
N LEU A 40 -5.99 8.26 5.06
CA LEU A 40 -6.86 7.64 4.06
C LEU A 40 -8.01 6.86 4.72
N ARG A 41 -7.73 6.10 5.78
CA ARG A 41 -8.77 5.40 6.56
C ARG A 41 -9.79 6.36 7.19
N ALA A 42 -9.41 7.61 7.42
CA ALA A 42 -10.26 8.61 8.05
C ALA A 42 -11.04 9.47 7.04
N THR A 43 -10.84 9.32 5.72
CA THR A 43 -11.57 10.13 4.74
C THR A 43 -13.05 9.72 4.68
N PRO A 44 -13.99 10.68 4.60
CA PRO A 44 -15.42 10.38 4.56
C PRO A 44 -15.82 9.48 3.39
N SER A 45 -15.29 9.74 2.19
CA SER A 45 -15.58 8.93 0.99
C SER A 45 -15.20 7.46 1.18
N MET A 46 -14.02 7.18 1.74
CA MET A 46 -13.59 5.79 2.02
C MET A 46 -14.50 5.10 3.03
N LEU A 47 -15.00 5.82 4.03
CA LEU A 47 -15.95 5.26 5.00
C LEU A 47 -17.32 5.00 4.35
N GLU A 48 -17.81 5.93 3.54
CA GLU A 48 -19.07 5.81 2.81
C GLU A 48 -19.04 4.61 1.83
N GLU A 49 -17.98 4.49 1.05
CA GLU A 49 -17.77 3.38 0.11
C GLU A 49 -17.63 2.04 0.85
N MET A 50 -16.86 2.01 1.95
CA MET A 50 -16.73 0.82 2.78
C MET A 50 -18.09 0.33 3.26
N PHE A 51 -18.95 1.22 3.78
CA PHE A 51 -20.31 0.85 4.18
C PHE A 51 -21.16 0.42 2.98
N GLY A 52 -21.07 1.12 1.86
CA GLY A 52 -21.78 0.77 0.62
C GLY A 52 -21.42 -0.60 0.05
N ALA A 53 -20.20 -1.08 0.31
CA ALA A 53 -19.72 -2.39 -0.13
C ALA A 53 -20.18 -3.56 0.78
N GLN A 54 -20.76 -3.30 1.96
CA GLN A 54 -21.13 -4.37 2.89
C GLN A 54 -22.46 -5.04 2.54
N MET A 55 -22.54 -6.33 2.85
CA MET A 55 -23.76 -7.14 2.68
C MET A 55 -24.69 -7.01 3.88
N ALA A 56 -25.95 -7.45 3.71
CA ALA A 56 -26.98 -7.36 4.75
C ALA A 56 -26.59 -8.03 6.08
N GLU A 57 -25.81 -9.10 6.03
CA GLU A 57 -25.33 -9.85 7.19
C GLU A 57 -24.45 -9.00 8.11
N PHE A 58 -23.59 -8.15 7.52
CA PHE A 58 -22.76 -7.22 8.27
C PHE A 58 -23.61 -6.25 9.08
N PHE A 59 -24.62 -5.64 8.44
CA PHE A 59 -25.51 -4.70 9.11
C PHE A 59 -26.37 -5.37 10.18
N ALA A 60 -26.81 -6.60 9.95
CA ALA A 60 -27.53 -7.38 10.94
C ALA A 60 -26.66 -7.72 12.16
N GLN A 61 -25.36 -7.94 11.97
CA GLN A 61 -24.41 -8.14 13.07
C GLN A 61 -24.16 -6.81 13.82
N ALA A 62 -23.93 -5.72 13.08
CA ALA A 62 -23.73 -4.39 13.62
C ALA A 62 -24.90 -3.94 14.51
N ALA A 63 -26.14 -4.09 14.03
CA ALA A 63 -27.35 -3.79 14.80
C ALA A 63 -27.44 -4.61 16.09
N ARG A 64 -27.18 -5.92 16.03
CA ARG A 64 -27.19 -6.79 17.22
C ARG A 64 -26.18 -6.36 18.28
N LEU A 65 -25.00 -5.91 17.88
CA LEU A 65 -23.98 -5.43 18.81
C LEU A 65 -24.42 -4.13 19.50
N LEU A 66 -25.04 -3.21 18.75
CA LEU A 66 -25.61 -1.98 19.28
C LEU A 66 -26.76 -2.26 20.27
N ASP A 67 -27.71 -3.11 19.88
CA ASP A 67 -28.86 -3.49 20.73
C ASP A 67 -28.43 -4.18 22.03
N SER A 68 -27.27 -4.84 22.00
CA SER A 68 -26.70 -5.53 23.17
C SER A 68 -25.76 -4.64 23.98
N HIS A 69 -25.65 -3.35 23.67
CA HIS A 69 -24.72 -2.39 24.30
C HIS A 69 -23.25 -2.86 24.28
N LYS A 70 -22.85 -3.55 23.22
CA LYS A 70 -21.49 -4.10 23.02
C LYS A 70 -20.63 -3.14 22.20
N ASP A 71 -20.48 -1.92 22.69
CA ASP A 71 -19.84 -0.81 21.95
C ASP A 71 -18.39 -1.11 21.52
N ALA A 72 -17.63 -1.82 22.35
CA ALA A 72 -16.24 -2.19 22.05
C ALA A 72 -16.16 -3.18 20.87
N GLU A 73 -17.07 -4.15 20.83
CA GLU A 73 -17.14 -5.17 19.78
C GLU A 73 -17.67 -4.56 18.48
N PHE A 74 -18.66 -3.67 18.59
CA PHE A 74 -19.14 -2.87 17.46
C PHE A 74 -18.01 -2.02 16.87
N ALA A 75 -17.26 -1.29 17.70
CA ALA A 75 -16.14 -0.48 17.23
C ALA A 75 -15.03 -1.35 16.59
N ALA A 76 -14.77 -2.53 17.13
CA ALA A 76 -13.82 -3.47 16.56
C ALA A 76 -14.28 -4.00 15.18
N LEU A 77 -15.56 -4.31 15.02
CA LEU A 77 -16.16 -4.70 13.74
C LEU A 77 -15.95 -3.59 12.70
N ILE A 78 -16.32 -2.34 13.02
CA ILE A 78 -16.16 -1.21 12.09
C ILE A 78 -14.69 -0.99 11.70
N ARG A 79 -13.77 -0.99 12.68
CA ARG A 79 -12.33 -0.79 12.40
C ARG A 79 -11.76 -1.90 11.52
N SER A 80 -12.06 -3.15 11.84
CA SER A 80 -11.56 -4.29 11.06
C SER A 80 -12.08 -4.25 9.61
N THR A 81 -13.35 -3.93 9.42
CA THR A 81 -13.94 -3.84 8.08
C THR A 81 -13.35 -2.67 7.29
N ARG A 82 -13.21 -1.50 7.92
CA ARG A 82 -12.54 -0.34 7.33
C ARG A 82 -11.12 -0.66 6.90
N ASP A 83 -10.32 -1.23 7.80
CA ASP A 83 -8.91 -1.49 7.52
C ASP A 83 -8.78 -2.53 6.39
N SER A 84 -9.62 -3.57 6.38
CA SER A 84 -9.66 -4.54 5.29
C SER A 84 -10.06 -3.92 3.95
N TYR A 85 -11.08 -3.06 3.95
CA TYR A 85 -11.56 -2.39 2.74
C TYR A 85 -10.50 -1.45 2.16
N VAL A 86 -9.96 -0.54 2.99
CA VAL A 86 -8.95 0.44 2.56
C VAL A 86 -7.69 -0.25 2.09
N ASN A 87 -7.21 -1.28 2.80
CA ASN A 87 -6.02 -2.02 2.36
C ASN A 87 -6.28 -2.72 1.00
N GLY A 88 -7.47 -3.31 0.81
CA GLY A 88 -7.85 -3.90 -0.47
C GLY A 88 -7.85 -2.88 -1.61
N GLN A 89 -8.45 -1.70 -1.41
CA GLN A 89 -8.44 -0.63 -2.41
C GLN A 89 -7.01 -0.13 -2.73
N VAL A 90 -6.15 -0.02 -1.72
CA VAL A 90 -4.74 0.35 -1.93
C VAL A 90 -4.01 -0.71 -2.75
N GLU A 91 -4.23 -2.00 -2.48
CA GLU A 91 -3.65 -3.11 -3.24
C GLU A 91 -4.16 -3.12 -4.69
N ASP A 92 -5.48 -2.97 -4.89
CA ASP A 92 -6.11 -2.93 -6.21
C ASP A 92 -5.56 -1.78 -7.06
N VAL A 93 -5.48 -0.56 -6.50
CA VAL A 93 -4.94 0.61 -7.20
C VAL A 93 -3.43 0.47 -7.45
N ALA A 94 -2.67 -0.09 -6.50
CA ALA A 94 -1.25 -0.33 -6.69
C ALA A 94 -1.00 -1.30 -7.87
N GLU A 95 -1.82 -2.35 -7.99
CA GLU A 95 -1.73 -3.30 -9.09
C GLU A 95 -2.19 -2.68 -10.42
N TYR A 96 -3.37 -2.06 -10.45
CA TYR A 96 -3.98 -1.54 -11.68
C TYR A 96 -3.21 -0.37 -12.28
N GLU A 97 -2.74 0.57 -11.45
CA GLU A 97 -1.99 1.76 -11.89
C GLU A 97 -0.46 1.52 -11.92
N GLU A 98 -0.01 0.29 -11.64
CA GLU A 98 1.41 -0.08 -11.50
C GLU A 98 2.19 0.84 -10.53
N LEU A 99 1.54 1.24 -9.43
CA LEU A 99 2.11 2.12 -8.41
C LEU A 99 2.75 1.33 -7.25
N SER A 100 3.67 1.97 -6.53
CA SER A 100 4.02 1.49 -5.19
C SER A 100 2.85 1.66 -4.23
N ILE A 101 2.82 0.92 -3.11
CA ILE A 101 1.79 1.06 -2.06
C ILE A 101 1.66 2.52 -1.58
N ASN A 102 2.77 3.19 -1.30
CA ASN A 102 2.75 4.61 -0.92
C ASN A 102 2.28 5.52 -2.07
N GLY A 103 2.54 5.13 -3.32
CA GLY A 103 2.00 5.83 -4.50
C GLY A 103 0.48 5.69 -4.61
N ALA A 104 -0.05 4.49 -4.40
CA ALA A 104 -1.49 4.21 -4.39
C ALA A 104 -2.22 4.94 -3.26
N ILE A 105 -1.66 4.96 -2.04
CA ILE A 105 -2.22 5.73 -0.91
C ILE A 105 -2.32 7.23 -1.28
N ASN A 106 -1.24 7.81 -1.83
CA ASN A 106 -1.24 9.22 -2.26
C ASN A 106 -2.15 9.49 -3.46
N HIS A 107 -2.39 8.50 -4.31
CA HIS A 107 -3.35 8.59 -5.40
C HIS A 107 -4.77 8.67 -4.84
N LEU A 108 -5.18 7.69 -4.03
CA LEU A 108 -6.51 7.63 -3.40
C LEU A 108 -6.80 8.86 -2.53
N LEU A 109 -5.82 9.36 -1.77
CA LEU A 109 -5.97 10.60 -0.99
C LEU A 109 -6.28 11.82 -1.86
N ARG A 110 -5.73 11.89 -3.07
CA ARG A 110 -6.02 12.99 -4.00
C ARG A 110 -7.40 12.85 -4.62
N GLU A 111 -7.81 11.63 -4.97
CA GLU A 111 -9.16 11.36 -5.47
C GLU A 111 -10.23 11.69 -4.43
N CYS A 112 -10.00 11.33 -3.16
CA CYS A 112 -10.91 11.67 -2.07
C CYS A 112 -11.03 13.18 -1.79
N ALA A 113 -10.10 13.99 -2.28
CA ALA A 113 -10.07 15.44 -2.07
C ALA A 113 -10.58 16.25 -3.27
N ALA A 114 -10.87 15.58 -4.40
CA ALA A 114 -11.33 16.19 -5.66
C ALA A 114 -12.86 16.32 -5.71
#